data_AF-A0A526Y131-F1
#
_entry.id   AF-A0A526Y131-F1
#
_cell.length_a   1.000
_cell.length_b   1.000
_cell.length_c   1.000
_cell.angle_alpha   90.00
_cell.angle_beta   90.00
_cell.angle_gamma   90.00
#
_symmetry.space_group_name_H-M   'P 1'
#
loop_
_entity.id
_entity.type
_entity.pdbx_description
1 polymer ?
#
loop_
_entity_poly.entity_id
_entity_poly.type
_entity_poly.pdbx_seq_one_letter_code
_entity_poly.pdbx_strand_id
1 'polypeptide(L)'
;THAVLTDPSSIAWAFDIRGGDVPHTPLALGFAVLAADRSHLLFMDQRKFSRTVAAYLTQLAELHEPGEFEAVIAALAKGGAKIALDPVLAAEKLRMLVEDNGGTVITAPDPARIPRATKN
;
A
#
# COMPACT_ATOMS: atom_id res chain seq x y z
N THR A 1 -8.34 3.72 10.87
CA THR A 1 -8.75 3.92 9.47
C THR A 1 -7.57 3.61 8.59
N HIS A 2 -7.80 3.14 7.36
CA HIS A 2 -6.74 2.67 6.46
C HIS A 2 -6.76 3.46 5.16
N ALA A 3 -5.61 3.61 4.51
CA ALA A 3 -5.50 4.07 3.13
C ALA A 3 -4.66 3.07 2.33
N VAL A 4 -5.13 2.69 1.14
CA VAL A 4 -4.39 1.77 0.27
C VAL A 4 -3.58 2.57 -0.74
N LEU A 5 -2.27 2.33 -0.80
CA LEU A 5 -1.41 2.83 -1.86
C LEU A 5 -1.33 1.80 -2.97
N THR A 6 -1.80 2.18 -4.17
CA THR A 6 -1.69 1.37 -5.40
C THR A 6 -0.67 1.93 -6.39
N ASP A 7 -0.24 3.18 -6.22
CA ASP A 7 0.80 3.80 -7.04
C ASP A 7 2.19 3.41 -6.51
N PRO A 8 3.02 2.69 -7.29
CA PRO A 8 4.36 2.29 -6.87
C PRO A 8 5.27 3.49 -6.55
N SER A 9 5.04 4.66 -7.14
CA SER A 9 5.81 5.87 -6.81
C SER A 9 5.42 6.45 -5.44
N SER A 10 4.17 6.27 -5.00
CA SER A 10 3.75 6.60 -3.63
C SER A 10 4.37 5.65 -2.61
N ILE A 11 4.39 4.35 -2.93
CA ILE A 11 5.01 3.33 -2.06
C ILE A 11 6.51 3.61 -1.93
N ALA A 12 7.20 3.84 -3.05
CA ALA A 12 8.63 4.17 -3.06
C ALA A 12 8.96 5.42 -2.25
N TRP A 13 8.11 6.46 -2.31
CA TRP A 13 8.29 7.69 -1.53
C TRP A 13 7.97 7.49 -0.05
N ALA A 14 6.86 6.83 0.28
CA ALA A 14 6.40 6.65 1.66
C ALA A 14 7.32 5.76 2.49
N PHE A 15 7.92 4.75 1.87
CA PHE A 15 8.83 3.81 2.53
C PHE A 15 10.30 4.05 2.18
N ASP A 16 10.63 5.14 1.49
CA ASP A 16 11.99 5.46 1.02
C ASP A 16 12.76 4.28 0.40
N ILE A 17 12.11 3.55 -0.51
CA ILE A 17 12.70 2.43 -1.25
C ILE A 17 12.71 2.69 -2.75
N ARG A 18 13.60 2.00 -3.47
CA ARG A 18 13.67 1.99 -4.94
C ARG A 18 13.78 0.56 -5.45
N GLY A 19 13.35 0.33 -6.68
CA GLY A 19 13.39 -0.99 -7.32
C GLY A 19 13.69 -0.91 -8.81
N GLY A 20 13.77 -2.07 -9.45
CA GLY A 20 14.07 -2.20 -10.89
C GLY A 20 12.97 -2.90 -11.68
N ASP A 21 11.74 -2.98 -11.14
CA ASP A 21 10.66 -3.75 -11.77
C ASP A 21 10.11 -3.07 -13.03
N VAL A 22 10.30 -1.75 -13.15
CA VAL A 22 9.85 -0.94 -14.27
C VAL A 22 11.07 -0.37 -15.01
N PRO A 23 11.23 -0.61 -16.33
CA PRO A 23 12.31 -0.02 -17.10
C PRO A 23 12.35 1.51 -16.99
N HIS A 24 13.54 2.07 -16.82
CA HIS A 24 13.81 3.51 -16.73
C HIS A 24 13.08 4.27 -15.60
N THR A 25 12.43 3.57 -14.66
CA THR A 25 11.78 4.19 -13.51
C THR A 25 12.10 3.37 -12.25
N PRO A 26 12.74 3.94 -11.21
CA PRO A 26 13.29 3.16 -10.09
C PRO A 26 12.22 2.70 -9.08
N LEU A 27 11.25 1.93 -9.54
CA LEU A 27 10.07 1.50 -8.79
C LEU A 27 10.15 0.03 -8.42
N ALA A 28 9.81 -0.26 -7.17
CA ALA A 28 9.50 -1.59 -6.69
C ALA A 28 7.97 -1.76 -6.67
N LEU A 29 7.44 -2.66 -7.49
CA LEU A 29 6.01 -2.96 -7.55
C LEU A 29 5.54 -3.68 -6.29
N GLY A 30 4.43 -3.21 -5.73
CA GLY A 30 3.79 -3.76 -4.55
C GLY A 30 2.52 -2.99 -4.23
N PHE A 31 1.92 -3.30 -3.09
CA PHE A 31 0.82 -2.54 -2.49
C PHE A 31 1.19 -2.18 -1.05
N ALA A 32 0.57 -1.14 -0.51
CA ALA A 32 0.68 -0.85 0.91
C ALA A 32 -0.66 -0.47 1.52
N VAL A 33 -0.85 -0.82 2.79
CA VAL A 33 -1.94 -0.33 3.63
C VAL A 33 -1.33 0.58 4.69
N LEU A 34 -1.63 1.87 4.61
CA LEU A 34 -1.28 2.82 5.67
C LEU A 34 -2.39 2.83 6.72
N ALA A 35 -2.06 2.41 7.95
CA ALA A 35 -2.97 2.46 9.09
C ALA A 35 -2.71 3.68 9.98
N ALA A 36 -3.77 4.31 10.49
CA ALA A 36 -3.68 5.50 11.35
C ALA A 36 -2.98 5.24 12.71
N ASP A 37 -2.96 3.99 13.17
CA ASP A 37 -2.30 3.52 14.39
C ASP A 37 -0.85 3.06 14.16
N ARG A 38 -0.33 3.26 12.95
CA ARG A 38 1.01 2.85 12.49
C ARG A 38 1.20 1.35 12.27
N SER A 39 0.16 0.52 12.28
CA SER A 39 0.26 -0.88 11.84
C SER A 39 0.24 -0.95 10.30
N HIS A 40 1.24 -0.33 9.66
CA HIS A 40 1.35 -0.32 8.20
C HIS A 40 1.67 -1.71 7.68
N LEU A 41 1.14 -2.05 6.51
CA LEU A 41 1.39 -3.32 5.84
C LEU A 41 1.99 -3.04 4.46
N LEU A 42 3.03 -3.78 4.07
CA LEU A 42 3.67 -3.71 2.77
C LEU A 42 3.62 -5.08 2.08
N PHE A 43 3.00 -5.13 0.91
CA PHE A 43 2.82 -6.35 0.11
C PHE A 43 3.77 -6.32 -1.07
N MET A 44 4.86 -7.08 -0.99
CA MET A 44 5.93 -7.06 -1.98
C MET A 44 6.77 -8.34 -1.90
N ASP A 45 7.17 -8.86 -3.05
CA ASP A 45 7.96 -10.10 -3.13
C ASP A 45 9.29 -9.97 -2.36
N GLN A 46 9.51 -10.86 -1.41
CA GLN A 46 10.70 -10.82 -0.53
C GLN A 46 12.03 -10.95 -1.27
N ARG A 47 12.05 -11.51 -2.49
CA ARG A 47 13.27 -11.58 -3.32
C ARG A 47 13.82 -10.21 -3.69
N LYS A 48 13.00 -9.16 -3.59
CA LYS A 48 13.41 -7.76 -3.82
C LYS A 48 14.21 -7.18 -2.65
N PHE A 49 14.19 -7.82 -1.48
CA PHE A 49 14.78 -7.28 -0.27
C PHE A 49 16.18 -7.85 -0.01
N SER A 50 17.16 -6.96 0.10
CA SER A 50 18.40 -7.30 0.79
C SER A 50 18.14 -7.39 2.29
N ARG A 51 19.05 -8.01 3.05
CA ARG A 51 18.95 -8.07 4.52
C ARG A 51 18.81 -6.69 5.15
N THR A 52 19.56 -5.71 4.65
CA THR A 52 19.52 -4.33 5.14
C THR A 52 18.16 -3.67 4.86
N VAL A 53 17.62 -3.86 3.65
CA VAL A 53 16.30 -3.32 3.28
C VAL A 53 15.19 -3.95 4.10
N ALA A 54 15.21 -5.27 4.29
CA ALA A 54 14.24 -5.96 5.14
C ALA A 54 14.30 -5.47 6.61
N ALA A 55 15.51 -5.31 7.16
CA ALA A 55 15.69 -4.80 8.53
C ALA A 55 15.21 -3.35 8.69
N TYR A 56 15.32 -2.52 7.65
CA TYR A 56 14.78 -1.16 7.64
C TYR A 56 13.25 -1.18 7.56
N LEU A 57 12.67 -1.92 6.61
CA LEU A 57 11.23 -1.94 6.37
C LEU A 57 10.44 -2.55 7.53
N THR A 58 10.98 -3.57 8.21
CA THR A 58 10.34 -4.20 9.39
C THR A 58 10.24 -3.27 10.60
N GLN A 59 10.92 -2.13 10.60
CA GLN A 59 10.72 -1.07 11.59
C GLN A 59 9.53 -0.15 11.25
N LEU A 60 9.05 -0.18 10.00
CA LEU A 60 8.02 0.72 9.48
C LEU A 60 6.70 0.01 9.18
N ALA A 61 6.75 -1.25 8.73
CA ALA A 61 5.59 -2.02 8.33
C ALA A 61 5.80 -3.53 8.52
N GLU A 62 4.69 -4.25 8.63
CA GLU A 62 4.68 -5.69 8.44
C GLU A 62 4.83 -6.04 6.96
N LEU A 63 5.68 -7.02 6.66
CA LEU A 63 5.97 -7.44 5.29
C LEU A 63 5.16 -8.68 4.94
N HIS A 64 4.44 -8.61 3.83
CA HIS A 64 3.63 -9.69 3.28
C HIS A 64 4.01 -10.00 1.84
N GLU A 65 3.75 -11.22 1.40
CA GLU A 65 3.81 -11.58 -0.01
C GLU A 65 2.68 -10.90 -0.80
N PRO A 66 2.89 -10.57 -2.09
CA PRO A 66 1.87 -9.93 -2.92
C PRO A 66 0.55 -10.72 -2.98
N GLY A 67 0.61 -12.05 -2.90
CA GLY A 67 -0.56 -12.93 -2.93
C GLY A 67 -1.46 -12.84 -1.71
N GLU A 68 -0.97 -12.27 -0.60
CA GLU A 68 -1.74 -12.12 0.64
C GLU A 68 -2.64 -10.86 0.63
N PHE A 69 -2.41 -9.94 -0.31
CA PHE A 69 -3.03 -8.62 -0.32
C PHE A 69 -4.56 -8.66 -0.30
N GLU A 70 -5.19 -9.42 -1.19
CA GLU A 70 -6.66 -9.48 -1.27
C GLU A 70 -7.28 -10.08 0.01
N ALA A 71 -6.64 -11.10 0.57
CA ALA A 71 -7.11 -11.74 1.80
C ALA A 71 -7.06 -10.78 2.99
N VAL A 72 -5.98 -9.99 3.09
CA VAL A 72 -5.85 -8.98 4.16
C VAL A 72 -6.87 -7.85 4.01
N ILE A 73 -7.08 -7.34 2.78
CA ILE A 73 -8.11 -6.31 2.55
C ILE A 73 -9.51 -6.83 2.92
N ALA A 74 -9.84 -8.06 2.53
CA ALA A 74 -11.11 -8.70 2.90
C ALA A 74 -11.24 -8.85 4.43
N ALA A 75 -10.17 -9.24 5.13
CA ALA A 75 -10.17 -9.37 6.58
C ALA A 75 -10.39 -8.01 7.28
N LEU A 76 -9.72 -6.95 6.83
CA LEU A 76 -9.92 -5.58 7.32
C LEU A 76 -11.38 -5.14 7.09
N ALA A 77 -11.90 -5.36 5.88
CA ALA A 77 -13.27 -5.03 5.52
C ALA A 77 -14.29 -5.75 6.41
N LYS A 78 -14.10 -7.06 6.65
CA LYS A 78 -14.95 -7.87 7.53
C LYS A 78 -14.99 -7.36 8.97
N GLY A 79 -13.91 -6.72 9.43
CA GLY A 79 -13.84 -6.02 10.71
C GLY A 79 -14.59 -4.67 10.75
N GLY A 80 -15.30 -4.29 9.68
CA GLY A 80 -15.99 -3.01 9.55
C GLY A 80 -15.04 -1.84 9.27
N ALA A 81 -13.84 -2.10 8.74
CA ALA A 81 -12.87 -1.03 8.49
C ALA A 81 -13.37 -0.05 7.42
N LYS A 82 -13.08 1.23 7.65
CA LYS A 82 -13.14 2.28 6.62
C LYS A 82 -11.80 2.35 5.90
N ILE A 83 -11.81 2.11 4.59
CA ILE A 83 -10.62 1.99 3.73
C ILE A 83 -10.68 3.07 2.67
N ALA A 84 -9.70 3.98 2.69
CA ALA A 84 -9.56 5.02 1.71
C ALA A 84 -8.92 4.48 0.42
N LEU A 85 -9.59 4.74 -0.71
CA LEU A 85 -9.13 4.38 -2.05
C LEU A 85 -9.10 5.63 -2.94
N ASP A 86 -8.00 5.82 -3.67
CA ASP A 86 -7.88 6.89 -4.66
C ASP A 86 -8.74 6.55 -5.89
N PRO A 87 -9.73 7.38 -6.26
CA PRO A 87 -10.65 7.08 -7.36
C PRO A 87 -10.00 7.09 -8.75
N VAL A 88 -8.78 7.63 -8.87
CA VAL A 88 -8.01 7.69 -10.12
C VAL A 88 -7.02 6.53 -10.21
N LEU A 89 -6.45 6.11 -9.08
CA LEU A 89 -5.35 5.13 -9.05
C LEU A 89 -5.79 3.72 -8.64
N ALA A 90 -6.83 3.58 -7.81
CA ALA A 90 -7.26 2.28 -7.33
C ALA A 90 -8.07 1.55 -8.41
N ALA A 91 -7.73 0.29 -8.66
CA ALA A 91 -8.54 -0.56 -9.52
C ALA A 91 -9.91 -0.81 -8.89
N GLU A 92 -10.97 -0.80 -9.70
CA GLU A 92 -12.36 -1.01 -9.26
C GLU A 92 -12.56 -2.32 -8.47
N LYS A 93 -11.75 -3.35 -8.77
CA LYS A 93 -11.73 -4.62 -8.01
C LYS A 93 -11.52 -4.40 -6.51
N LEU A 94 -10.73 -3.40 -6.10
CA LEU A 94 -10.51 -3.10 -4.68
C LEU A 94 -11.75 -2.52 -4.02
N ARG A 95 -12.52 -1.69 -4.73
CA ARG A 95 -13.79 -1.17 -4.22
C ARG A 95 -14.76 -2.31 -3.97
N MET A 96 -14.94 -3.18 -4.97
CA MET A 96 -15.77 -4.40 -4.88
C MET A 96 -15.31 -5.28 -3.71
N LEU A 97 -14.02 -5.59 -3.62
CA LEU A 97 -13.47 -6.43 -2.56
C LEU A 97 -13.79 -5.89 -1.15
N VAL A 98 -13.70 -4.57 -0.94
CA VAL A 98 -14.01 -3.95 0.36
C VAL A 98 -15.51 -4.02 0.65
N GLU A 99 -16.35 -3.63 -0.31
CA GLU A 99 -17.81 -3.58 -0.11
C GLU A 99 -18.43 -4.97 0.02
N ASP A 100 -18.02 -5.93 -0.81
CA ASP A 100 -18.50 -7.32 -0.80
C ASP A 100 -18.14 -8.04 0.51
N ASN A 101 -17.13 -7.56 1.24
CA ASN A 101 -16.73 -8.08 2.55
C ASN A 101 -17.22 -7.22 3.73
N GLY A 102 -18.17 -6.31 3.50
CA GLY A 102 -18.84 -5.52 4.55
C GLY A 102 -18.04 -4.31 5.06
N GLY A 103 -16.96 -3.94 4.38
CA GLY A 103 -16.20 -2.72 4.67
C GLY A 103 -16.86 -1.48 4.08
N THR A 104 -16.28 -0.30 4.36
CA THR A 104 -16.71 0.96 3.75
C THR A 104 -15.56 1.60 3.00
N VAL A 105 -15.77 1.89 1.72
CA VAL A 105 -14.81 2.65 0.92
C VAL A 105 -14.97 4.14 1.20
N ILE A 106 -13.86 4.82 1.45
CA ILE A 106 -13.78 6.27 1.53
C ILE A 106 -13.07 6.77 0.26
N THR A 107 -13.76 7.53 -0.57
CA THR A 107 -13.13 8.15 -1.74
C THR A 107 -12.23 9.28 -1.29
N ALA A 108 -10.92 9.10 -1.40
CA ALA A 108 -9.93 10.11 -1.03
C ALA A 108 -8.66 9.96 -1.88
N PRO A 109 -8.00 11.06 -2.26
CA PRO A 109 -6.76 10.98 -3.03
C PRO A 109 -5.66 10.26 -2.24
N ASP A 110 -4.71 9.67 -2.96
CA ASP A 110 -3.50 9.08 -2.39
C ASP A 110 -2.82 10.07 -1.44
N PRO A 111 -2.62 9.69 -0.15
CA PRO A 111 -2.09 10.60 0.86
C PRO A 111 -0.63 11.01 0.62
N ALA A 112 0.14 10.25 -0.17
CA ALA A 112 1.52 10.59 -0.53
C ALA A 112 1.59 11.59 -1.70
N ARG A 113 0.51 11.79 -2.46
CA ARG A 113 0.51 12.59 -3.70
C ARG A 113 0.91 14.05 -3.48
N ILE A 114 0.32 14.73 -2.50
CA ILE A 114 0.64 16.15 -2.21
C ILE A 114 2.01 16.27 -1.52
N PRO A 115 2.31 15.51 -0.45
CA PRO A 115 3.62 15.59 0.20
C PRO A 115 4.80 15.35 -0.75
N ARG A 116 4.72 14.38 -1.66
CA ARG A 116 5.82 14.10 -2.60
C ARG A 116 6.02 15.17 -3.68
N ALA A 117 4.98 15.97 -3.96
CA ALA A 117 5.01 17.05 -4.94
C ALA A 117 5.75 18.29 -4.41
N THR A 118 5.71 18.53 -3.10
CA THR A 118 6.43 19.61 -2.44
C THR A 118 7.81 19.10 -1.98
N LYS A 119 8.87 19.49 -2.70
CA LYS A 119 10.24 19.10 -2.32
C LYS A 119 10.68 19.84 -1.04
N ASN A 120 11.49 19.13 -0.25
CA ASN A 120 12.08 19.60 1.00
C ASN A 120 13.39 20.35 0.78
#